data_AF-A0A7S1YZT8-F1
#
_entry.id   AF-A0A7S1YZT8-F1
#
_cell.length_a   1.000
_cell.length_b   1.000
_cell.length_c   1.000
_cell.angle_alpha   90.00
_cell.angle_beta   90.00
_cell.angle_gamma   90.00
#
_symmetry.space_group_name_H-M   'P 1'
#
loop_
_entity.id
_entity.type
_entity.pdbx_description
1 polymer ?
#
loop_
_entity_poly.entity_id
_entity_poly.type
_entity_poly.pdbx_seq_one_letter_code
_entity_poly.pdbx_strand_id
1 'polypeptide(L)'
;IPVMDYRTHVSGVRPEDLESDNALNYDECREHVQEIIADKVVVGHALINDFSALKLSHPWYLTRDTARFEPFMKPDPSDAKKFLPRKLKELARNKLGRVIQEDGTEHDSIEDACAAMDLYKKARTKWEKAIDWKVNRTVAIIEGNVPASDQW
;
A
#
# COMPACT_ATOMS: atom_id res chain seq x y z
N ILE A 1 -21.91 9.31 -14.09
CA ILE A 1 -22.28 10.15 -12.91
C ILE A 1 -21.30 11.32 -12.92
N PRO A 2 -21.76 12.58 -12.77
CA PRO A 2 -20.84 13.73 -12.73
C PRO A 2 -19.97 13.71 -11.45
N VAL A 3 -18.77 14.31 -11.52
CA VAL A 3 -17.91 14.52 -10.34
C VAL A 3 -18.56 15.55 -9.44
N MET A 4 -18.82 15.19 -8.18
CA MET A 4 -19.45 16.06 -7.19
C MET A 4 -18.45 16.89 -6.38
N ASP A 5 -17.25 16.34 -6.14
CA ASP A 5 -16.15 16.99 -5.43
C ASP A 5 -14.83 16.37 -5.89
N TYR A 6 -13.93 17.19 -6.42
CA TYR A 6 -12.59 16.78 -6.88
C TYR A 6 -11.62 16.57 -5.72
N ARG A 7 -11.95 17.09 -4.54
CA ARG A 7 -11.12 17.08 -3.33
C ARG A 7 -9.74 17.68 -3.58
N THR A 8 -9.64 18.70 -4.42
CA THR A 8 -8.37 19.33 -4.87
C THR A 8 -7.46 19.67 -3.71
N HIS A 9 -8.02 20.19 -2.60
CA HIS A 9 -7.27 20.50 -1.37
C HIS A 9 -6.51 19.31 -0.75
N VAL A 10 -6.83 18.08 -1.14
CA VAL A 10 -6.11 16.85 -0.78
C VAL A 10 -5.42 16.25 -2.00
N SER A 11 -6.15 16.06 -3.10
CA SER A 11 -5.69 15.27 -4.25
C SER A 11 -4.82 16.05 -5.25
N GLY A 12 -4.84 17.37 -5.22
CA GLY A 12 -4.28 18.23 -6.27
C GLY A 12 -5.05 18.21 -7.60
N VAL A 13 -6.05 17.33 -7.75
CA VAL A 13 -6.80 17.14 -9.00
C VAL A 13 -7.82 18.25 -9.20
N ARG A 14 -7.87 18.79 -10.42
CA ARG A 14 -8.76 19.86 -10.87
C ARG A 14 -9.64 19.38 -12.04
N PRO A 15 -10.77 20.06 -12.33
CA PRO A 15 -11.60 19.74 -13.49
C PRO A 15 -10.81 19.67 -14.80
N GLU A 16 -9.91 20.64 -15.02
CA GLU A 16 -9.06 20.73 -16.20
C GLU A 16 -8.14 19.52 -16.40
N ASP A 17 -7.75 18.82 -15.34
CA ASP A 17 -6.92 17.61 -15.45
C ASP A 17 -7.70 16.46 -16.08
N LEU A 18 -9.02 16.38 -15.80
CA LEU A 18 -9.91 15.35 -16.35
C LEU A 18 -10.47 15.71 -17.73
N GLU A 19 -10.59 17.00 -18.03
CA GLU A 19 -11.07 17.50 -19.33
C GLU A 19 -9.95 17.58 -20.38
N SER A 20 -8.69 17.43 -19.98
CA SER A 20 -7.56 17.50 -20.90
C SER A 20 -7.55 16.35 -21.91
N ASP A 21 -7.06 16.61 -23.12
CA ASP A 21 -6.87 15.59 -24.16
C ASP A 21 -5.86 14.49 -23.74
N ASN A 22 -5.09 14.73 -22.67
CA ASN A 22 -4.12 13.77 -22.12
C ASN A 22 -4.72 12.91 -20.99
N ALA A 23 -5.96 13.16 -20.58
CA ALA A 23 -6.61 12.40 -19.51
C ALA A 23 -6.93 10.99 -20.00
N LEU A 24 -6.36 9.99 -19.34
CA LEU A 24 -6.71 8.59 -19.61
C LEU A 24 -8.11 8.31 -19.12
N ASN A 25 -8.88 7.56 -19.93
CA ASN A 25 -10.14 7.05 -19.43
C ASN A 25 -9.90 5.95 -18.38
N TYR A 26 -10.94 5.64 -17.61
CA TYR A 26 -10.83 4.71 -16.49
C TYR A 26 -10.35 3.31 -16.92
N ASP A 27 -10.84 2.79 -18.05
CA ASP A 27 -10.51 1.43 -18.49
C ASP A 27 -9.08 1.36 -19.04
N GLU A 28 -8.64 2.38 -19.78
CA GLU A 28 -7.24 2.51 -20.23
C GLU A 28 -6.27 2.58 -19.05
N CYS A 29 -6.57 3.44 -18.07
CA CYS A 29 -5.76 3.56 -16.86
C CYS A 29 -5.68 2.23 -16.11
N ARG A 30 -6.83 1.55 -15.96
CA ARG A 30 -6.90 0.24 -15.30
C ARG A 30 -6.09 -0.83 -16.02
N GLU A 31 -6.18 -0.90 -17.35
CA GLU A 31 -5.43 -1.85 -18.17
C GLU A 31 -3.92 -1.59 -18.06
N HIS A 32 -3.49 -0.34 -18.23
CA HIS A 32 -2.08 0.04 -18.05
C HIS A 32 -1.55 -0.33 -16.66
N VAL A 33 -2.30 -0.03 -15.59
CA VAL A 33 -1.88 -0.39 -14.23
C VAL A 33 -1.79 -1.91 -14.09
N GLN A 34 -2.78 -2.66 -14.59
CA GLN A 34 -2.78 -4.11 -14.54
C GLN A 34 -1.55 -4.72 -15.22
N GLU A 35 -1.19 -4.23 -16.40
CA GLU A 35 0.02 -4.66 -17.12
C GLU A 35 1.31 -4.31 -16.37
N ILE A 36 1.38 -3.11 -15.78
CA ILE A 36 2.56 -2.65 -15.03
C ILE A 36 2.77 -3.52 -13.79
N ILE A 37 1.71 -3.91 -13.07
CA ILE A 37 1.84 -4.66 -11.82
C ILE A 37 1.90 -6.18 -12.00
N ALA A 38 1.55 -6.70 -13.19
CA ALA A 38 1.55 -8.12 -13.49
C ALA A 38 2.91 -8.77 -13.14
N ASP A 39 2.87 -9.82 -12.32
CA ASP A 39 4.01 -10.58 -11.81
C ASP A 39 5.10 -9.76 -11.08
N LYS A 40 4.76 -8.54 -10.64
CA LYS A 40 5.68 -7.66 -9.90
C LYS A 40 5.30 -7.53 -8.43
N VAL A 41 6.31 -7.27 -7.60
CA VAL A 41 6.08 -6.84 -6.22
C VAL A 41 5.60 -5.39 -6.23
N VAL A 42 4.40 -5.15 -5.70
CA VAL A 42 3.83 -3.80 -5.56
C VAL A 42 4.04 -3.32 -4.13
N VAL A 43 4.68 -2.17 -3.99
CA VAL A 43 4.97 -1.51 -2.71
C VAL A 43 4.13 -0.23 -2.62
N GLY A 44 3.51 0.01 -1.46
CA GLY A 44 2.70 1.20 -1.25
C GLY A 44 2.22 1.35 0.18
N HIS A 45 1.24 2.23 0.40
CA HIS A 45 0.67 2.49 1.71
C HIS A 45 -0.85 2.45 1.65
N ALA A 46 -1.46 1.48 2.34
CA ALA A 46 -2.90 1.21 2.29
C ALA A 46 -3.41 0.86 0.88
N LEU A 47 -2.64 0.05 0.15
CA LEU A 47 -2.87 -0.36 -1.25
C LEU A 47 -4.26 -0.95 -1.52
N ILE A 48 -4.94 -1.45 -0.48
CA ILE A 48 -6.32 -1.93 -0.60
C ILE A 48 -7.28 -0.85 -1.14
N ASN A 49 -7.03 0.42 -0.81
CA ASN A 49 -7.85 1.52 -1.29
C ASN A 49 -7.64 1.75 -2.78
N ASP A 50 -6.38 1.76 -3.23
CA ASP A 50 -6.00 1.97 -4.63
C ASP A 50 -6.50 0.82 -5.52
N PHE A 51 -6.27 -0.42 -5.09
CA PHE A 51 -6.76 -1.60 -5.81
C PHE A 51 -8.29 -1.66 -5.85
N SER A 52 -8.98 -1.25 -4.79
CA SER A 52 -10.44 -1.17 -4.78
C SER A 52 -10.94 -0.11 -5.76
N ALA A 53 -10.31 1.07 -5.80
CA ALA A 53 -10.65 2.13 -6.74
C ALA A 53 -10.49 1.69 -8.20
N LEU A 54 -9.45 0.89 -8.50
CA LEU A 54 -9.20 0.32 -9.81
C LEU A 54 -9.91 -1.02 -10.08
N LYS A 55 -10.63 -1.58 -9.09
CA LYS A 55 -11.21 -2.94 -9.15
C LYS A 55 -10.21 -4.01 -9.57
N LEU A 56 -8.97 -3.89 -9.10
CA LEU A 56 -7.89 -4.85 -9.34
C LEU A 56 -7.68 -5.72 -8.09
N SER A 57 -7.13 -6.91 -8.30
CA SER A 57 -6.62 -7.76 -7.23
C SER A 57 -5.14 -8.04 -7.49
N HIS A 58 -4.35 -8.04 -6.42
CA HIS A 58 -2.93 -8.36 -6.48
C HIS A 58 -2.59 -9.45 -5.46
N PRO A 59 -1.77 -10.46 -5.80
CA PRO A 59 -1.45 -11.53 -4.87
C PRO A 59 -0.81 -10.99 -3.58
N TRP A 60 -1.25 -11.52 -2.43
CA TRP A 60 -0.77 -11.06 -1.12
C TRP A 60 0.75 -11.25 -0.98
N TYR A 61 1.30 -12.32 -1.55
CA TYR A 61 2.73 -12.63 -1.54
C TYR A 61 3.54 -11.79 -2.53
N LEU A 62 2.91 -10.96 -3.35
CA LEU A 62 3.52 -9.90 -4.17
C LEU A 62 3.16 -8.49 -3.69
N THR A 63 2.47 -8.35 -2.55
CA THR A 63 2.04 -7.04 -2.02
C THR A 63 2.88 -6.65 -0.80
N ARG A 64 3.47 -5.44 -0.81
CA ARG A 64 4.26 -4.84 0.29
C ARG A 64 3.56 -3.56 0.75
N ASP A 65 2.49 -3.74 1.50
CA ASP A 65 1.71 -2.65 2.07
C ASP A 65 2.30 -2.17 3.41
N THR A 66 2.87 -0.96 3.42
CA THR A 66 3.50 -0.33 4.59
C THR A 66 2.50 0.01 5.71
N ALA A 67 1.20 0.09 5.41
CA ALA A 67 0.17 0.27 6.43
C ALA A 67 -0.11 -1.03 7.20
N ARG A 68 0.20 -2.20 6.62
CA ARG A 68 -0.08 -3.53 7.20
C ARG A 68 1.17 -4.27 7.68
N PHE A 69 2.34 -3.66 7.57
CA PHE A 69 3.57 -4.23 8.09
C PHE A 69 3.65 -4.01 9.59
N GLU A 70 3.47 -5.06 10.38
CA GLU A 70 3.37 -5.01 11.85
C GLU A 70 4.45 -4.13 12.53
N PRO A 71 5.75 -4.17 12.15
CA PRO A 71 6.77 -3.27 12.72
C PRO A 71 6.54 -1.76 12.48
N PHE A 72 5.64 -1.39 11.56
CA PHE A 72 5.22 -0.01 11.28
C PHE A 72 3.87 0.33 11.91
N MET A 73 3.16 -0.64 12.46
CA MET A 73 1.85 -0.40 13.06
C MET A 73 1.99 0.14 14.50
N LYS A 74 0.86 0.52 15.10
CA LYS A 74 0.77 0.91 16.52
C LYS A 74 -0.20 -0.03 17.25
N PRO A 75 0.01 -0.29 18.55
CA PRO A 75 -0.97 -1.03 19.33
C PRO A 75 -2.31 -0.28 19.36
N ASP A 76 -3.41 -1.03 19.33
CA ASP A 76 -4.74 -0.48 19.54
C ASP A 76 -4.90 -0.08 21.02
N PRO A 77 -5.28 1.17 21.33
CA PRO A 77 -5.50 1.60 22.72
C PRO A 77 -6.58 0.79 23.46
N SER A 78 -7.51 0.17 22.74
CA SER A 78 -8.62 -0.60 23.30
C SER A 78 -8.32 -2.10 23.44
N ASP A 79 -7.33 -2.62 22.72
CA ASP A 79 -6.95 -4.04 22.72
C ASP A 79 -5.47 -4.20 22.37
N ALA A 80 -4.64 -4.50 23.37
CA ALA A 80 -3.19 -4.65 23.18
C ALA A 80 -2.79 -5.79 22.23
N LYS A 81 -3.71 -6.70 21.88
CA LYS A 81 -3.47 -7.77 20.89
C LYS A 81 -3.70 -7.31 19.45
N LYS A 82 -4.29 -6.13 19.25
CA LYS A 82 -4.58 -5.57 17.92
C LYS A 82 -3.60 -4.49 17.55
N PHE A 83 -3.31 -4.42 16.26
CA PHE A 83 -2.46 -3.40 15.67
C PHE A 83 -3.27 -2.56 14.69
N LEU A 84 -3.06 -1.24 14.75
CA LEU A 84 -3.65 -0.26 13.87
C LEU A 84 -2.60 0.34 12.92
N PRO A 85 -2.96 0.65 11.67
CA PRO A 85 -2.06 1.31 10.74
C PRO A 85 -1.67 2.70 11.26
N ARG A 86 -0.45 3.13 10.96
CA ARG A 86 -0.01 4.53 11.11
C ARG A 86 -0.18 5.25 9.78
N LYS A 87 -0.40 6.57 9.82
CA LYS A 87 -0.43 7.40 8.61
C LYS A 87 0.95 7.41 7.94
N LEU A 88 1.00 7.51 6.61
CA LEU A 88 2.26 7.58 5.86
C LEU A 88 3.14 8.74 6.36
N LYS A 89 2.57 9.94 6.57
CA LYS A 89 3.30 11.09 7.11
C LYS A 89 3.95 10.86 8.48
N GLU A 90 3.32 10.07 9.35
CA GLU A 90 3.92 9.69 10.64
C GLU A 90 5.13 8.75 10.42
N LEU A 91 5.01 7.79 9.51
CA LEU A 91 6.08 6.86 9.20
C LEU A 91 7.25 7.54 8.50
N ALA A 92 6.98 8.39 7.52
CA ALA A 92 7.99 9.17 6.81
C ALA A 92 8.78 10.05 7.80
N ARG A 93 8.10 10.76 8.69
CA ARG A 93 8.75 11.58 9.73
C ARG A 93 9.60 10.72 10.67
N ASN A 94 9.02 9.66 11.25
CA ASN A 94 9.67 8.89 12.31
C ASN A 94 10.78 7.94 11.82
N LYS A 95 10.67 7.44 10.58
CA LYS A 95 11.57 6.40 10.06
C LYS A 95 12.51 6.94 8.98
N LEU A 96 12.10 7.95 8.21
CA LEU A 96 12.90 8.53 7.13
C LEU A 96 13.40 9.94 7.44
N GLY A 97 12.88 10.60 8.47
CA GLY A 97 13.23 12.00 8.78
C GLY A 97 12.68 12.99 7.76
N ARG A 98 11.63 12.63 7.01
CA ARG A 98 11.02 13.46 5.97
C ARG A 98 9.66 13.98 6.43
N VAL A 99 9.36 15.23 6.09
CA VAL A 99 8.03 15.82 6.27
C VAL A 99 7.33 15.77 4.91
N ILE A 100 6.16 15.16 4.87
CA ILE A 100 5.30 14.98 3.69
C ILE A 100 3.84 15.19 4.13
N GLN A 101 2.93 15.47 3.19
CA GLN A 101 1.50 15.64 3.45
C GLN A 101 1.23 16.64 4.61
N GLU A 102 1.82 17.83 4.51
CA GLU A 102 1.62 18.88 5.50
C GLU A 102 0.15 19.33 5.52
N ASP A 103 -0.33 19.70 6.70
CA ASP A 103 -1.74 20.07 6.84
C ASP A 103 -2.00 21.38 6.08
N GLY A 104 -2.99 21.36 5.19
CA GLY A 104 -3.31 22.50 4.33
C GLY A 104 -2.57 22.52 2.99
N THR A 105 -1.73 21.51 2.68
CA THR A 105 -1.12 21.35 1.36
C THR A 105 -1.76 20.19 0.60
N GLU A 106 -1.80 20.32 -0.72
CA GLU A 106 -2.16 19.22 -1.62
C GLU A 106 -1.12 18.09 -1.49
N HIS A 107 -1.54 16.84 -1.70
CA HIS A 107 -0.64 15.70 -1.66
C HIS A 107 0.01 15.49 -3.03
N ASP A 108 1.30 15.15 -3.01
CA ASP A 108 2.02 14.68 -4.20
C ASP A 108 2.07 13.14 -4.19
N SER A 109 1.39 12.53 -5.17
CA SER A 109 1.36 11.08 -5.34
C SER A 109 2.74 10.46 -5.59
N ILE A 110 3.66 11.21 -6.23
CA ILE A 110 5.04 10.78 -6.47
C ILE A 110 5.81 10.76 -5.15
N GLU A 111 5.70 11.82 -4.35
CA GLU A 111 6.31 11.90 -3.02
C GLU A 111 5.83 10.75 -2.11
N ASP A 112 4.52 10.50 -2.10
CA ASP A 112 3.90 9.44 -1.30
C ASP A 112 4.39 8.05 -1.72
N ALA A 113 4.42 7.77 -3.03
CA ALA A 113 4.93 6.50 -3.57
C ALA A 113 6.42 6.31 -3.25
N CYS A 114 7.23 7.36 -3.36
CA CYS A 114 8.64 7.34 -3.00
C CYS A 114 8.84 7.10 -1.49
N ALA A 115 8.05 7.74 -0.63
CA ALA A 115 8.11 7.54 0.81
C ALA A 115 7.76 6.10 1.20
N ALA A 116 6.71 5.53 0.62
CA ALA A 116 6.33 4.13 0.85
C ALA A 116 7.43 3.16 0.37
N MET A 117 8.01 3.41 -0.80
CA MET A 117 9.12 2.62 -1.32
C MET A 117 10.37 2.68 -0.42
N ASP A 118 10.71 3.86 0.10
CA ASP A 118 11.88 4.01 0.97
C ASP A 118 11.65 3.38 2.36
N LEU A 119 10.42 3.42 2.88
CA LEU A 119 10.04 2.65 4.07
C LEU A 119 10.24 1.14 3.86
N TYR A 120 9.79 0.62 2.71
CA TYR A 120 10.02 -0.77 2.34
C TYR A 120 11.51 -1.09 2.26
N LYS A 121 12.31 -0.30 1.53
CA LYS A 121 13.76 -0.51 1.42
C LYS A 121 14.43 -0.56 2.79
N LYS A 122 14.06 0.33 3.71
CA LYS A 122 14.59 0.37 5.08
C LYS A 122 14.28 -0.91 5.87
N ALA A 123 13.15 -1.57 5.61
CA ALA A 123 12.72 -2.80 6.28
C ALA A 123 12.91 -4.07 5.44
N ARG A 124 13.43 -3.97 4.21
CA ARG A 124 13.40 -5.02 3.17
C ARG A 124 13.84 -6.37 3.68
N THR A 125 15.01 -6.45 4.34
CA THR A 125 15.56 -7.71 4.84
C THR A 125 14.62 -8.41 5.82
N LYS A 126 13.99 -7.67 6.73
CA LYS A 126 13.04 -8.24 7.69
C LYS A 126 11.72 -8.60 7.01
N TRP A 127 11.29 -7.76 6.07
CA TRP A 127 10.03 -7.94 5.36
C TRP A 127 10.04 -9.18 4.47
N GLU A 128 11.06 -9.33 3.63
CA GLU A 128 11.15 -10.47 2.71
C GLU A 128 11.28 -11.79 3.47
N LYS A 129 12.08 -11.84 4.55
CA LYS A 129 12.11 -13.02 5.44
C LYS A 129 10.74 -13.39 6.01
N ALA A 130 9.93 -12.39 6.39
CA ALA A 130 8.58 -12.64 6.90
C ALA A 130 7.63 -13.12 5.79
N ILE A 131 7.77 -12.63 4.56
CA ILE A 131 6.98 -13.10 3.42
C ILE A 131 7.39 -14.53 3.05
N ASP A 132 8.69 -14.81 2.91
CA ASP A 132 9.21 -16.15 2.60
C ASP A 132 8.70 -17.18 3.62
N TRP A 133 8.78 -16.84 4.91
CA TRP A 133 8.24 -17.70 5.96
C TRP A 133 6.74 -17.94 5.80
N LYS A 134 5.94 -16.89 5.54
CA LYS A 134 4.48 -17.03 5.32
C LYS A 134 4.17 -17.89 4.10
N VAL A 135 4.88 -17.67 2.98
CA VAL A 135 4.68 -18.42 1.74
C VAL A 135 5.02 -19.90 1.96
N ASN A 136 6.18 -20.19 2.53
CA ASN A 136 6.59 -21.57 2.83
C ASN A 136 5.60 -22.26 3.77
N ARG A 137 5.09 -21.56 4.79
CA ARG A 137 4.05 -22.09 5.68
C ARG A 137 2.75 -22.38 4.92
N THR A 138 2.31 -21.48 4.05
CA THR A 138 1.11 -21.69 3.24
C THR A 138 1.25 -22.90 2.31
N VAL A 139 2.41 -23.04 1.64
CA VAL A 139 2.71 -24.20 0.80
C VAL A 139 2.67 -25.50 1.61
N ALA A 140 3.34 -25.53 2.77
CA ALA A 140 3.35 -26.71 3.63
C ALA A 140 1.95 -27.14 4.09
N ILE A 141 1.06 -26.18 4.41
CA ILE A 141 -0.33 -26.45 4.76
C ILE A 141 -1.10 -27.04 3.56
N ILE A 142 -0.92 -26.49 2.36
CA ILE A 142 -1.57 -26.98 1.13
C ILE A 142 -1.11 -28.40 0.78
N GLU A 143 0.16 -28.70 1.01
CA GLU A 143 0.76 -30.02 0.76
C GLU A 143 0.49 -31.04 1.89
N GLY A 144 -0.23 -30.65 2.95
CA GLY A 144 -0.54 -31.53 4.09
C GLY A 144 0.62 -31.74 5.08
N ASN A 145 1.71 -31.01 4.93
CA ASN A 145 2.90 -31.05 5.79
C ASN A 145 2.79 -30.00 6.91
N VAL A 146 1.80 -30.14 7.80
CA VAL A 146 1.57 -29.17 8.89
C VAL A 146 2.80 -29.08 9.80
N PRO A 147 3.44 -27.89 9.94
CA PRO A 147 4.61 -27.72 10.80
C PRO A 147 4.33 -28.17 12.24
N ALA A 148 5.28 -28.85 12.88
CA ALA A 148 5.12 -29.37 14.24
C ALA A 148 4.77 -28.28 15.29
N SER A 149 5.10 -27.02 15.03
CA SER A 149 4.73 -25.88 15.88
C SER A 149 3.23 -25.55 15.87
N ASP A 150 2.48 -26.08 14.92
CA ASP A 150 1.05 -25.84 14.71
C ASP A 150 0.17 -27.06 15.08
N GLN A 151 0.78 -28.16 15.55
CA GLN A 151 0.08 -29.35 16.06
C GLN A 151 -0.15 -29.18 17.57
N TRP A 152 -1.41 -29.07 17.98
CA TRP A 152 -1.85 -28.92 19.37
C TRP A 152 -2.19 -30.26 20.02
#